data_AF-A0A1H9A649-F1
#
_entry.id   AF-A0A1H9A649-F1
#
_cell.length_a   1.000
_cell.length_b   1.000
_cell.length_c   1.000
_cell.angle_alpha   90.00
_cell.angle_beta   90.00
_cell.angle_gamma   90.00
#
_symmetry.space_group_name_H-M   'P 1'
#
loop_
_entity.id
_entity.type
_entity.pdbx_description
1 polymer ?
#
loop_
_entity_poly.entity_id
_entity_poly.type
_entity_poly.pdbx_seq_one_letter_code
_entity_poly.pdbx_strand_id
1 'polypeptide(L)'
;MVRVEAMLGLEWADALEAPNSAVLVNTPAEARRSWVNHAHESEVLEMYRAVRSVEDAPAPWWLRALDRGRLRSRAEGHAVEDAVTDLLSSRPGWVFVPWADFGETGYWEFVPSESGVYGPATPTTVQFTDSHRGWIHLVPAHRGPGDPQPIDFTVADLRAQIEDIELIA
;
A
#
# COMPACT_ATOMS: atom_id res chain seq x y z
N MET A 1 -6.44 32.39 9.14
CA MET A 1 -7.08 31.09 8.85
C MET A 1 -6.06 29.94 8.89
N VAL A 2 -4.80 30.18 8.51
CA VAL A 2 -3.63 29.28 8.60
C VAL A 2 -3.50 28.41 9.87
N ARG A 3 -3.87 28.92 11.05
CA ARG A 3 -3.69 28.17 12.31
C ARG A 3 -4.62 26.95 12.45
N VAL A 4 -5.82 27.01 11.87
CA VAL A 4 -6.79 25.90 11.93
C VAL A 4 -6.42 24.82 10.91
N GLU A 5 -6.01 25.22 9.71
CA GLU A 5 -5.54 24.31 8.64
C GLU A 5 -4.31 23.51 9.11
N ALA A 6 -3.32 24.18 9.71
CA ALA A 6 -2.14 23.51 10.27
C ALA A 6 -2.46 22.55 11.43
N MET A 7 -3.55 22.77 12.16
CA MET A 7 -3.97 21.89 13.25
C MET A 7 -4.63 20.62 12.72
N LEU A 8 -5.46 20.73 11.67
CA LEU A 8 -6.07 19.58 11.02
C LEU A 8 -5.03 18.64 10.38
N GLY A 9 -4.03 19.21 9.70
CA GLY A 9 -2.94 18.43 9.11
C GLY A 9 -2.12 17.66 10.14
N LEU A 10 -1.82 18.30 11.28
CA LEU A 10 -1.10 17.65 12.38
C LEU A 10 -1.92 16.53 13.02
N GLU A 11 -3.21 16.78 13.31
CA GLU A 11 -4.11 15.75 13.84
C GLU A 11 -4.21 14.56 12.89
N TRP A 12 -4.23 14.81 11.58
CA TRP A 12 -4.24 13.75 10.57
C TRP A 12 -2.93 12.97 10.50
N ALA A 13 -1.80 13.65 10.59
CA ALA A 13 -0.50 13.00 10.65
C ALA A 13 -0.42 12.06 11.87
N ASP A 14 -0.80 12.55 13.06
CA ASP A 14 -0.86 11.76 14.29
C ASP A 14 -1.81 10.56 14.16
N ALA A 15 -2.94 10.73 13.46
CA ALA A 15 -3.92 9.66 13.23
C ALA A 15 -3.39 8.53 12.32
N LEU A 16 -2.44 8.83 11.43
CA LEU A 16 -1.78 7.87 10.55
C LEU A 16 -0.62 7.13 11.24
N GLU A 17 -0.02 7.72 12.28
CA GLU A 17 1.10 7.09 12.98
C GLU A 17 0.68 5.81 13.71
N ALA A 18 1.50 4.76 13.57
CA ALA A 18 1.36 3.52 14.29
C ALA A 18 2.12 3.59 15.64
N PRO A 19 1.45 3.36 16.79
CA PRO A 19 2.13 3.31 18.08
C PRO A 19 3.20 2.19 18.10
N ASN A 20 4.42 2.51 18.57
CA ASN A 20 5.53 1.56 18.73
C ASN A 20 5.99 0.87 17.43
N SER A 21 6.31 1.64 16.40
CA SER A 21 6.80 1.17 15.08
C SER A 21 8.19 0.48 15.09
N ALA A 22 8.81 0.29 16.26
CA ALA A 22 10.11 -0.38 16.39
C ALA A 22 10.09 -1.89 16.06
N VAL A 23 8.91 -2.49 15.90
CA VAL A 23 8.75 -3.90 15.49
C VAL A 23 8.67 -3.98 13.98
N LEU A 24 9.58 -4.72 13.36
CA LEU A 24 9.49 -5.09 11.94
C LEU A 24 8.16 -5.84 11.71
N VAL A 25 7.31 -5.28 10.85
CA VAL A 25 6.05 -5.91 10.43
C VAL A 25 6.26 -6.62 9.09
N ASN A 26 5.71 -7.82 8.96
CA ASN A 26 5.90 -8.70 7.81
C ASN A 26 4.63 -8.83 6.96
N THR A 27 3.54 -8.17 7.35
CA THR A 27 2.29 -8.13 6.59
C THR A 27 1.59 -6.78 6.76
N PRO A 28 0.72 -6.38 5.81
CA PRO A 28 -0.19 -5.26 5.98
C PRO A 28 -1.01 -5.35 7.27
N ALA A 29 -1.57 -6.53 7.56
CA ALA A 29 -2.41 -6.73 8.74
C ALA A 29 -1.67 -6.43 10.06
N GLU A 30 -0.38 -6.76 10.15
CA GLU A 30 0.46 -6.41 11.30
C GLU A 30 0.74 -4.90 11.41
N ALA A 31 0.73 -4.18 10.28
CA ALA A 31 0.96 -2.73 10.19
C ALA A 31 -0.27 -1.88 10.53
N ARG A 32 -1.48 -2.46 10.50
CA ARG A 32 -2.77 -1.79 10.82
C ARG A 32 -2.91 -1.49 12.31
N ARG A 33 -2.10 -0.57 12.83
CA ARG A 33 -2.06 -0.19 14.27
C ARG A 33 -2.43 1.27 14.54
N SER A 34 -2.49 2.09 13.50
CA SER A 34 -2.84 3.51 13.63
C SER A 34 -4.33 3.71 13.91
N TRP A 35 -4.69 4.91 14.37
CA TRP A 35 -6.09 5.26 14.64
C TRP A 35 -6.97 5.05 13.39
N VAL A 36 -6.48 5.44 12.21
CA VAL A 36 -7.16 5.26 10.91
C VAL A 36 -7.60 3.81 10.67
N ASN A 37 -6.84 2.84 11.18
CA ASN A 37 -7.15 1.41 11.00
C ASN A 37 -8.17 0.86 12.00
N HIS A 38 -8.41 1.54 13.13
CA HIS A 38 -9.24 1.02 14.22
C HIS A 38 -10.48 1.86 14.54
N ALA A 39 -10.46 3.16 14.28
CA ALA A 39 -11.58 4.05 14.53
C ALA A 39 -12.81 3.71 13.68
N HIS A 40 -13.96 4.32 13.99
CA HIS A 40 -15.15 4.09 13.19
C HIS A 40 -14.96 4.65 11.78
N GLU A 41 -15.33 3.88 10.76
CA GLU A 41 -15.02 4.20 9.36
C GLU A 41 -15.57 5.57 8.92
N SER A 42 -16.76 5.95 9.41
CA SER A 42 -17.33 7.26 9.11
C SER A 42 -16.53 8.42 9.71
N GLU A 43 -15.95 8.24 10.91
CA GLU A 43 -15.13 9.27 11.57
C GLU A 43 -13.82 9.48 10.80
N VAL A 44 -13.19 8.38 10.37
CA VAL A 44 -11.99 8.41 9.53
C VAL A 44 -12.26 9.14 8.22
N LEU A 45 -13.37 8.82 7.55
CA LEU A 45 -13.76 9.46 6.30
C LEU A 45 -14.07 10.95 6.46
N GLU A 46 -14.77 11.32 7.53
CA GLU A 46 -15.09 12.72 7.83
C GLU A 46 -13.81 13.53 8.05
N MET A 47 -12.89 13.03 8.89
CA MET A 47 -11.61 13.68 9.16
C MET A 47 -10.76 13.79 7.88
N TYR A 48 -10.63 12.70 7.12
CA TYR A 48 -9.89 12.69 5.87
C TYR A 48 -10.42 13.72 4.86
N ARG A 49 -11.75 13.84 4.74
CA ARG A 49 -12.38 14.84 3.87
C ARG A 49 -12.17 16.27 4.35
N ALA A 50 -12.20 16.49 5.67
CA ALA A 50 -11.94 17.80 6.25
C ALA A 50 -10.50 18.26 5.94
N VAL A 51 -9.50 17.40 6.15
CA VAL A 51 -8.09 17.70 5.86
C VAL A 51 -7.87 17.93 4.37
N ARG A 52 -8.42 17.05 3.52
CA ARG A 52 -8.26 17.17 2.07
C ARG A 52 -8.92 18.42 1.47
N SER A 53 -9.88 19.02 2.18
CA SER A 53 -10.50 20.27 1.73
C SER A 53 -9.58 21.48 1.86
N VAL A 54 -8.49 21.36 2.63
CA VAL A 54 -7.55 22.45 2.90
C VAL A 54 -6.12 22.16 2.42
N GLU A 55 -5.70 20.90 2.35
CA GLU A 55 -4.37 20.50 1.87
C GLU A 55 -4.37 19.10 1.22
N ASP A 56 -3.23 18.67 0.69
CA ASP A 56 -3.08 17.27 0.27
C ASP A 56 -2.95 16.36 1.49
N ALA A 57 -3.79 15.33 1.55
CA ALA A 57 -3.93 14.47 2.71
C ALA A 57 -3.40 13.07 2.38
N PRO A 58 -2.19 12.69 2.84
CA PRO A 58 -1.68 11.34 2.68
C PRO A 58 -2.65 10.35 3.32
N ALA A 59 -2.90 9.22 2.70
CA ALA A 59 -3.91 8.27 3.18
C ALA A 59 -3.66 6.91 2.56
N PRO A 60 -4.03 5.80 3.21
CA PRO A 60 -3.89 4.49 2.58
C PRO A 60 -4.80 4.38 1.35
N TRP A 61 -4.36 3.61 0.36
CA TRP A 61 -5.08 3.42 -0.92
C TRP A 61 -6.57 3.12 -0.71
N TRP A 62 -6.91 2.26 0.26
CA TRP A 62 -8.30 1.86 0.52
C TRP A 62 -9.15 3.04 1.00
N LEU A 63 -8.59 4.01 1.74
CA LEU A 63 -9.32 5.18 2.21
C LEU A 63 -9.59 6.14 1.05
N ARG A 64 -8.61 6.32 0.16
CA ARG A 64 -8.80 7.09 -1.09
C ARG A 64 -9.84 6.44 -1.99
N ALA A 65 -9.84 5.11 -2.11
CA ALA A 65 -10.82 4.36 -2.88
C ALA A 65 -12.23 4.42 -2.26
N LEU A 66 -12.34 4.33 -0.94
CA LEU A 66 -13.59 4.44 -0.19
C LEU A 66 -14.20 5.83 -0.34
N ASP A 67 -13.39 6.88 -0.19
CA ASP A 67 -13.84 8.25 -0.36
C ASP A 67 -14.44 8.51 -1.77
N ARG A 68 -13.80 7.96 -2.80
CA ARG A 68 -14.26 8.03 -4.19
C ARG A 68 -15.46 7.12 -4.49
N GLY A 69 -15.99 6.43 -3.49
CA GLY A 69 -17.11 5.49 -3.62
C GLY A 69 -16.79 4.27 -4.48
N ARG A 70 -15.50 3.91 -4.60
CA ARG A 70 -15.06 2.75 -5.39
C ARG A 70 -14.95 1.47 -4.58
N LEU A 71 -14.66 1.59 -3.27
CA LEU A 71 -14.85 0.54 -2.25
C LEU A 71 -16.11 0.83 -1.43
N ARG A 72 -16.72 -0.21 -0.87
CA ARG A 72 -17.90 -0.11 -0.01
C ARG A 72 -17.56 0.06 1.46
N SER A 73 -16.39 -0.43 1.87
CA SER A 73 -15.90 -0.34 3.24
C SER A 73 -14.38 -0.54 3.32
N ARG A 74 -13.80 -0.14 4.46
CA ARG A 74 -12.42 -0.46 4.87
C ARG A 74 -12.18 -1.96 4.91
N ALA A 75 -13.18 -2.73 5.35
CA ALA A 75 -13.07 -4.19 5.39
C ALA A 75 -12.86 -4.80 3.97
N GLU A 76 -13.44 -4.19 2.93
CA GLU A 76 -13.18 -4.62 1.54
C GLU A 76 -11.74 -4.35 1.11
N GLY A 77 -11.18 -3.19 1.50
CA GLY A 77 -9.75 -2.88 1.27
C GLY A 77 -8.82 -3.83 2.00
N HIS A 78 -9.06 -4.06 3.30
CA HIS A 78 -8.29 -5.02 4.09
C HIS A 78 -8.35 -6.44 3.51
N ALA A 79 -9.51 -6.86 2.98
CA ALA A 79 -9.64 -8.18 2.37
C ALA A 79 -8.78 -8.34 1.10
N VAL A 80 -8.52 -7.27 0.34
CA VAL A 80 -7.59 -7.29 -0.80
C VAL A 80 -6.16 -7.49 -0.30
N GLU A 81 -5.74 -6.73 0.70
CA GLU A 81 -4.41 -6.85 1.31
C GLU A 81 -4.17 -8.24 1.92
N ASP A 82 -5.17 -8.77 2.63
CA ASP A 82 -5.11 -10.09 3.25
C ASP A 82 -5.04 -11.19 2.18
N ALA A 83 -5.81 -11.08 1.10
CA ALA A 83 -5.77 -12.06 0.00
C ALA A 83 -4.43 -12.06 -0.77
N VAL A 84 -3.79 -10.90 -0.91
CA VAL A 84 -2.43 -10.80 -1.45
C VAL A 84 -1.42 -11.41 -0.48
N THR A 85 -1.57 -11.14 0.83
CA THR A 85 -0.73 -11.73 1.88
C THR A 85 -0.82 -13.26 1.90
N ASP A 86 -2.03 -13.82 1.84
CA ASP A 86 -2.26 -15.27 1.79
C ASP A 86 -1.57 -15.90 0.57
N LEU A 87 -1.56 -15.19 -0.57
CA LEU A 87 -0.91 -15.65 -1.79
C LEU A 87 0.62 -15.59 -1.68
N LEU A 88 1.18 -14.47 -1.24
CA LEU A 88 2.62 -14.19 -1.36
C LEU A 88 3.44 -14.69 -0.17
N SER A 89 2.89 -14.65 1.05
CA SER A 89 3.63 -15.01 2.28
C SER A 89 4.11 -16.48 2.32
N SER A 90 3.44 -17.36 1.58
CA SER A 90 3.80 -18.78 1.49
C SER A 90 4.80 -19.09 0.37
N ARG A 91 5.11 -18.11 -0.48
CA ARG A 91 5.93 -18.30 -1.69
C ARG A 91 7.37 -17.85 -1.45
N PRO A 92 8.37 -18.71 -1.70
CA PRO A 92 9.77 -18.33 -1.59
C PRO A 92 10.10 -17.11 -2.46
N GLY A 93 10.86 -16.16 -1.90
CA GLY A 93 11.32 -14.97 -2.61
C GLY A 93 10.45 -13.72 -2.39
N TRP A 94 9.18 -13.86 -2.01
CA TRP A 94 8.35 -12.69 -1.70
C TRP A 94 8.57 -12.19 -0.28
N VAL A 95 8.83 -10.89 -0.14
CA VAL A 95 9.04 -10.21 1.14
C VAL A 95 8.15 -8.97 1.20
N PHE A 96 7.48 -8.77 2.33
CA PHE A 96 6.74 -7.54 2.57
C PHE A 96 7.67 -6.43 3.06
N VAL A 97 7.55 -5.25 2.44
CA VAL A 97 8.32 -4.05 2.76
C VAL A 97 7.38 -3.00 3.34
N PRO A 98 7.47 -2.70 4.65
CA PRO A 98 6.54 -1.79 5.31
C PRO A 98 6.90 -0.31 5.18
N TRP A 99 8.09 0.01 4.66
CA TRP A 99 8.63 1.38 4.59
C TRP A 99 8.21 2.13 3.32
N ALA A 100 6.91 2.13 3.02
CA ALA A 100 6.38 2.97 1.94
C ALA A 100 6.32 4.45 2.34
N ASP A 101 5.89 5.30 1.41
CA ASP A 101 5.63 6.72 1.69
C ASP A 101 4.61 6.91 2.83
N PHE A 102 4.63 8.08 3.46
CA PHE A 102 3.78 8.37 4.60
C PHE A 102 2.29 8.16 4.28
N GLY A 103 1.60 7.40 5.12
CA GLY A 103 0.19 7.04 4.94
C GLY A 103 -0.06 5.86 4.00
N GLU A 104 0.96 5.32 3.33
CA GLU A 104 0.84 4.11 2.53
C GLU A 104 0.94 2.83 3.36
N THR A 105 0.44 1.73 2.81
CA THR A 105 0.36 0.43 3.51
C THR A 105 1.68 -0.37 3.48
N GLY A 106 2.58 -0.07 2.54
CA GLY A 106 3.69 -0.96 2.18
C GLY A 106 3.42 -1.70 0.87
N TYR A 107 4.37 -2.53 0.46
CA TYR A 107 4.28 -3.31 -0.78
C TYR A 107 5.07 -4.62 -0.65
N TRP A 108 4.88 -5.54 -1.59
CA TRP A 108 5.64 -6.79 -1.65
C TRP A 108 6.71 -6.71 -2.72
N GLU A 109 7.89 -7.25 -2.43
CA GLU A 109 9.02 -7.35 -3.37
C GLU A 109 9.36 -8.82 -3.60
N PHE A 110 9.66 -9.19 -4.85
CA PHE A 110 10.23 -10.49 -5.18
C PHE A 110 11.75 -10.40 -5.21
N VAL A 111 12.41 -11.16 -4.32
CA VAL A 111 13.85 -11.19 -4.09
C VAL A 111 14.42 -12.49 -4.67
N PRO A 112 15.25 -12.38 -5.72
CA PRO A 112 16.68 -12.52 -5.50
C PRO A 112 17.43 -11.28 -6.01
N SER A 113 17.12 -10.10 -5.46
CA SER A 113 17.66 -8.82 -5.92
C SER A 113 19.17 -8.63 -5.63
N GLU A 114 19.81 -9.53 -4.87
CA GLU A 114 21.27 -9.57 -4.67
C GLU A 114 22.03 -10.52 -5.63
N SER A 115 21.60 -10.70 -6.89
CA SER A 115 22.49 -11.35 -7.88
C SER A 115 23.62 -10.39 -8.25
N GLY A 116 24.67 -10.36 -7.42
CA GLY A 116 25.80 -9.44 -7.38
C GLY A 116 26.75 -9.43 -8.60
N VAL A 117 26.22 -9.44 -9.82
CA VAL A 117 27.01 -9.40 -11.06
C VAL A 117 26.86 -8.08 -11.82
N TYR A 118 25.72 -7.36 -11.69
CA TYR A 118 25.46 -6.13 -12.46
C TYR A 118 24.56 -5.10 -11.74
N GLY A 119 25.10 -4.39 -10.74
CA GLY A 119 24.52 -3.14 -10.18
C GLY A 119 23.17 -3.25 -9.43
N PRO A 120 22.68 -2.15 -8.82
CA PRO A 120 21.38 -2.13 -8.17
C PRO A 120 20.25 -2.24 -9.21
N ALA A 121 19.35 -3.19 -9.04
CA ALA A 121 18.13 -3.33 -9.83
C ALA A 121 16.91 -3.12 -8.92
N THR A 122 15.88 -2.43 -9.41
CA THR A 122 14.60 -2.39 -8.71
C THR A 122 13.92 -3.75 -8.89
N PRO A 123 13.54 -4.45 -7.82
CA PRO A 123 12.90 -5.76 -7.92
C PRO A 123 11.50 -5.66 -8.51
N THR A 124 10.94 -6.81 -8.91
CA THR A 124 9.51 -6.89 -9.20
C THR A 124 8.72 -6.64 -7.91
N THR A 125 7.73 -5.75 -7.97
CA THR A 125 6.90 -5.40 -6.80
C THR A 125 5.41 -5.55 -7.05
N VAL A 126 4.67 -5.87 -5.99
CA VAL A 126 3.21 -5.87 -5.94
C VAL A 126 2.80 -4.77 -4.96
N GLN A 127 2.19 -3.71 -5.50
CA GLN A 127 1.82 -2.50 -4.78
C GLN A 127 0.30 -2.34 -4.76
N PHE A 128 -0.25 -1.83 -3.66
CA PHE A 128 -1.68 -1.50 -3.60
C PHE A 128 -1.92 -0.11 -4.18
N THR A 129 -3.07 0.07 -4.83
CA THR A 129 -3.40 1.32 -5.51
C THR A 129 -4.89 1.57 -5.50
N ASP A 130 -5.30 2.82 -5.64
CA ASP A 130 -6.69 3.25 -5.83
C ASP A 130 -6.99 3.78 -7.24
N SER A 131 -6.01 3.71 -8.16
CA SER A 131 -6.10 4.21 -9.55
C SER A 131 -7.11 3.43 -10.39
N HIS A 132 -7.17 2.11 -10.24
CA HIS A 132 -8.07 1.20 -10.95
C HIS A 132 -8.78 0.22 -9.99
N ARG A 133 -9.81 -0.49 -10.47
CA ARG A 133 -10.67 -1.38 -9.65
C ARG A 133 -10.06 -2.75 -9.32
N GLY A 134 -8.86 -3.02 -9.82
CA GLY A 134 -8.12 -4.24 -9.48
C GLY A 134 -7.28 -4.09 -8.22
N TRP A 135 -7.00 -2.84 -7.83
CA TRP A 135 -6.34 -2.45 -6.57
C TRP A 135 -4.88 -2.87 -6.43
N ILE A 136 -4.30 -3.50 -7.46
CA ILE A 136 -2.94 -3.99 -7.46
C ILE A 136 -2.21 -3.47 -8.69
N HIS A 137 -1.08 -2.81 -8.46
CA HIS A 137 -0.07 -2.59 -9.48
C HIS A 137 1.01 -3.68 -9.36
N LEU A 138 1.26 -4.41 -10.44
CA LEU A 138 2.49 -5.18 -10.61
C LEU A 138 3.51 -4.28 -11.30
N VAL A 139 4.63 -4.01 -10.65
CA VAL A 139 5.73 -3.24 -11.21
C VAL A 139 6.87 -4.21 -11.54
N PRO A 140 7.16 -4.50 -12.82
CA PRO A 140 8.21 -5.43 -13.20
C PRO A 140 9.59 -4.94 -12.75
N ALA A 141 10.51 -5.88 -12.53
CA ALA A 141 11.91 -5.57 -12.31
C ALA A 141 12.44 -4.67 -13.44
N HIS A 142 13.16 -3.61 -13.07
CA HIS A 142 13.65 -2.63 -14.02
C HIS A 142 15.12 -2.29 -13.78
N ARG A 143 15.83 -2.05 -14.89
CA ARG A 143 17.23 -1.62 -14.91
C ARG A 143 17.38 -0.43 -15.83
N GLY A 144 18.11 0.57 -15.36
CA GLY A 144 18.46 1.74 -16.16
C GLY A 144 17.56 2.95 -15.90
N PRO A 145 17.68 4.00 -16.74
CA PRO A 145 16.93 5.24 -16.57
C PRO A 145 15.49 5.08 -17.09
N GLY A 146 14.53 5.59 -16.31
CA GLY A 146 13.10 5.56 -16.63
C GLY A 146 12.27 4.97 -15.49
N ASP A 147 11.00 5.33 -15.45
CA ASP A 147 10.08 4.78 -14.46
C ASP A 147 9.44 3.50 -15.01
N PRO A 148 9.52 2.35 -14.30
CA PRO A 148 8.82 1.15 -14.71
C PRO A 148 7.33 1.43 -14.79
N GLN A 149 6.69 0.96 -15.86
CA GLN A 149 5.24 1.13 -16.03
C GLN A 149 4.50 0.08 -15.21
N PRO A 150 3.63 0.50 -14.27
CA PRO A 150 2.78 -0.43 -13.54
C PRO A 150 1.82 -1.16 -14.48
N ILE A 151 1.56 -2.43 -14.17
CA ILE A 151 0.54 -3.23 -14.83
C ILE A 151 -0.61 -3.43 -13.86
N ASP A 152 -1.82 -3.09 -14.29
CA ASP A 152 -3.04 -3.22 -13.48
C ASP A 152 -3.42 -4.70 -13.31
N PHE A 153 -3.55 -5.13 -12.06
CA PHE A 153 -3.92 -6.49 -11.68
C PHE A 153 -5.12 -6.49 -10.74
N THR A 154 -5.98 -7.51 -10.84
CA THR A 154 -6.84 -7.93 -9.73
C THR A 154 -6.12 -8.99 -8.88
N VAL A 155 -6.65 -9.29 -7.68
CA VAL A 155 -6.19 -10.45 -6.88
C VAL A 155 -6.29 -11.77 -7.67
N ALA A 156 -7.33 -11.90 -8.50
CA ALA A 156 -7.52 -13.10 -9.32
C ALA A 156 -6.47 -13.20 -10.43
N ASP A 157 -6.15 -12.08 -11.09
CA ASP A 157 -5.09 -12.04 -12.11
C ASP A 157 -3.73 -12.38 -11.49
N LEU A 158 -3.45 -11.83 -10.30
CA LEU A 158 -2.19 -12.06 -9.61
C LEU A 158 -2.06 -13.55 -9.27
N ARG A 159 -3.12 -14.15 -8.72
CA ARG A 159 -3.16 -15.60 -8.44
C ARG A 159 -2.98 -16.45 -9.69
N ALA A 160 -3.58 -16.06 -10.81
CA ALA A 160 -3.53 -16.81 -12.06
C ALA A 160 -2.14 -16.75 -12.73
N GLN A 161 -1.40 -15.66 -12.53
CA GLN A 161 -0.14 -15.38 -13.23
C GLN A 161 1.09 -15.41 -12.32
N ILE A 162 0.95 -15.71 -11.03
CA ILE A 162 2.06 -15.59 -10.07
C ILE A 162 3.28 -16.42 -10.46
N GLU A 163 3.09 -17.61 -11.02
CA GLU A 163 4.19 -18.47 -11.47
C GLU A 163 4.92 -17.87 -12.68
N ASP A 164 4.18 -17.31 -13.64
CA ASP A 164 4.77 -16.64 -14.81
C ASP A 164 5.53 -15.38 -14.39
N ILE A 165 4.99 -14.63 -13.43
CA ILE A 165 5.63 -13.43 -12.85
C ILE A 165 6.97 -13.81 -12.21
N GLU A 166 7.00 -14.86 -11.39
CA GLU A 166 8.22 -15.33 -10.71
C GLU A 166 9.28 -15.88 -11.68
N LEU A 167 8.86 -16.41 -12.84
CA LEU A 167 9.78 -16.90 -13.87
C LEU A 167 10.50 -15.78 -14.63
N ILE A 168 9.92 -14.58 -14.69
CA ILE A 168 10.46 -13.44 -15.44
C ILE A 168 11.04 -12.33 -14.56
N ALA A 169 10.87 -12.45 -13.24
CA ALA A 169 11.30 -11.46 -12.24
C ALA A 169 12.80 -11.53 -11.91
#